data_AF-A0A7V9VVU2-F1
#
_entry.id   AF-A0A7V9VVU2-F1
#
_cell.length_a   1.000
_cell.length_b   1.000
_cell.length_c   1.000
_cell.angle_alpha   90.00
_cell.angle_beta   90.00
_cell.angle_gamma   90.00
#
_symmetry.space_group_name_H-M   'P 1'
#
loop_
_entity.id
_entity.type
_entity.pdbx_description
1 polymer ?
#
loop_
_entity_poly.entity_id
_entity_poly.type
_entity_poly.pdbx_seq_one_letter_code
_entity_poly.pdbx_strand_id
1 'polypeptide(L)'
;KEELGLNKSIFAQYVDYMWNLAQGDLGRSLVNRAPNWEQIQFVLPHTLELTFVSILIALLLGIPTGVITAVKRNTWVDYLGRILSLAGLSAPAFYIGILLIYVFSVRLGLFPAIGAGDFSDPVDNLRSLVLPAITLGLVETAYVARMTRSVMLNVLSDDYVRTARAKGLTERVVLIKHALRAALVPIVSLVGLFTVGLIGSSVLTEEVFARPGLGSRMVGATEQRDYTLLQAIMVVYALIIVFINIIVDLIYTLVDPRVRKS
;
A
#
# COMPACT_ATOMS: atom_id res chain seq x y z
N LYS A 1 30.85 18.95 12.88
CA LYS A 1 30.01 20.15 13.15
C LYS A 1 29.98 21.07 11.95
N GLU A 2 31.13 21.45 11.39
CA GLU A 2 31.21 22.28 10.17
C GLU A 2 30.72 21.54 8.91
N GLU A 3 31.13 20.29 8.68
CA GLU A 3 30.67 19.49 7.52
C GLU A 3 29.15 19.26 7.47
N LEU A 4 28.46 19.34 8.61
CA LEU A 4 27.01 19.13 8.71
C LEU A 4 26.22 20.44 8.77
N GLY A 5 26.88 21.59 8.65
CA GLY A 5 26.21 22.89 8.72
C GLY A 5 25.58 23.20 10.08
N LEU A 6 25.88 22.41 11.13
CA LEU A 6 25.28 22.55 12.48
C LEU A 6 25.63 23.86 13.19
N ASN A 7 26.57 24.62 12.63
CA ASN A 7 26.93 25.96 13.09
C ASN A 7 26.00 27.06 12.53
N LYS A 8 25.17 26.74 11.52
CA LYS A 8 24.23 27.67 10.89
C LYS A 8 22.87 27.66 11.59
N SER A 9 22.07 28.71 11.42
CA SER A 9 20.67 28.71 11.88
C SER A 9 19.88 27.59 11.20
N ILE A 10 18.82 27.10 11.87
CA ILE A 10 17.97 26.02 11.34
C ILE A 10 17.41 26.39 9.96
N PHE A 11 17.02 27.65 9.78
CA PHE A 11 16.52 28.14 8.49
C PHE A 11 17.58 28.06 7.38
N ALA A 12 18.82 28.45 7.67
CA ALA A 12 19.91 28.34 6.71
C ALA A 12 20.24 26.87 6.37
N GLN A 13 20.24 25.97 7.36
CA GLN A 13 20.42 24.53 7.14
C GLN A 13 19.31 23.96 6.23
N TYR A 14 18.06 24.38 6.43
CA TYR A 14 16.94 23.97 5.59
C TYR A 14 17.09 24.46 4.14
N VAL A 15 17.44 25.74 3.93
CA VAL A 15 17.64 26.29 2.59
C VAL A 15 18.79 25.59 1.87
N ASP A 16 19.92 25.36 2.55
CA ASP A 16 21.04 24.62 1.98
C ASP A 16 20.63 23.20 1.59
N TYR A 17 19.87 22.51 2.46
CA TYR A 17 19.39 21.17 2.19
C TYR A 17 18.43 21.14 1.00
N MET A 18 17.49 22.08 0.90
CA MET A 18 16.57 22.19 -0.24
C MET A 18 17.32 22.51 -1.54
N TRP A 19 18.34 23.35 -1.49
CA TRP A 19 19.19 23.66 -2.65
C TRP A 19 19.96 22.44 -3.15
N ASN A 20 20.54 21.67 -2.24
CA ASN A 20 21.23 20.42 -2.56
C ASN A 20 20.26 19.36 -3.09
N LEU A 21 19.09 19.24 -2.47
CA LEU A 21 18.02 18.34 -2.92
C LEU A 21 17.56 18.68 -4.34
N ALA A 22 17.42 19.96 -4.67
CA ALA A 22 17.06 20.40 -6.03
C ALA A 22 18.13 20.04 -7.08
N GLN A 23 19.37 19.80 -6.65
CA GLN A 23 20.46 19.31 -7.50
C GLN A 23 20.57 17.77 -7.50
N GLY A 24 19.70 17.07 -6.76
CA GLY A 24 19.72 15.62 -6.61
C GLY A 24 20.68 15.10 -5.55
N ASP A 25 21.29 15.97 -4.73
CA ASP A 25 22.17 15.56 -3.65
C ASP A 25 21.38 15.36 -2.33
N LEU A 26 21.22 14.10 -1.94
CA LEU A 26 20.57 13.68 -0.69
C LEU A 26 21.53 13.65 0.51
N GLY A 27 22.77 14.08 0.31
CA GLY A 27 23.84 14.01 1.30
C GLY A 27 24.44 12.61 1.45
N ARG A 28 25.23 12.46 2.52
CA ARG A 28 25.96 11.23 2.84
C ARG A 28 25.61 10.76 4.24
N SER A 29 25.69 9.46 4.44
CA SER A 29 25.48 8.82 5.74
C SER A 29 26.50 9.32 6.77
N LEU A 30 26.05 9.54 8.00
CA LEU A 30 26.93 9.89 9.12
C LEU A 30 27.80 8.73 9.59
N VAL A 31 27.35 7.50 9.34
CA VAL A 31 27.97 6.27 9.84
C VAL A 31 29.04 5.78 8.88
N ASN A 32 28.67 5.56 7.61
CA ASN A 32 29.54 4.93 6.62
C ASN A 32 30.07 5.91 5.55
N ARG A 33 29.64 7.17 5.57
CA ARG A 33 29.99 8.23 4.60
C ARG A 33 29.62 7.91 3.14
N ALA A 34 28.85 6.86 2.89
CA ALA A 34 28.37 6.53 1.56
C ALA A 34 27.29 7.52 1.12
N PRO A 35 27.15 7.78 -0.20
CA PRO A 35 26.04 8.57 -0.73
C PRO A 35 24.69 7.98 -0.34
N ASN A 36 23.77 8.83 0.15
CA ASN A 36 22.45 8.37 0.58
C ASN A 36 21.63 7.83 -0.61
N TRP A 37 21.77 8.46 -1.78
CA TRP A 37 21.10 8.00 -3.00
C TRP A 37 21.43 6.55 -3.34
N GLU A 38 22.70 6.13 -3.20
CA GLU A 38 23.12 4.76 -3.49
C GLU A 38 22.46 3.74 -2.56
N GLN A 39 22.31 4.10 -1.29
CA GLN A 39 21.67 3.24 -0.31
C GLN A 39 20.16 3.13 -0.54
N ILE A 40 19.54 4.24 -0.96
CA ILE A 40 18.10 4.33 -1.22
C ILE A 40 17.72 3.62 -2.51
N GLN A 41 18.42 3.88 -3.62
CA GLN A 41 18.10 3.29 -4.91
C GLN A 41 18.20 1.76 -4.89
N PHE A 42 19.03 1.19 -4.01
CA PHE A 42 19.15 -0.25 -3.82
C PHE A 42 17.91 -0.87 -3.17
N VAL A 43 17.29 -0.19 -2.19
CA VAL A 43 16.15 -0.73 -1.44
C VAL A 43 14.78 -0.27 -1.96
N LEU A 44 14.75 0.85 -2.68
CA LEU A 44 13.52 1.44 -3.21
C LEU A 44 12.70 0.47 -4.08
N PRO A 45 13.30 -0.29 -5.03
CA PRO A 45 12.55 -1.24 -5.86
C PRO A 45 11.82 -2.30 -5.05
N HIS A 46 12.44 -2.78 -3.97
CA HIS A 46 11.84 -3.78 -3.10
C HIS A 46 10.60 -3.23 -2.40
N THR A 47 10.66 -2.05 -1.77
CA THR A 47 9.46 -1.46 -1.13
C THR A 47 8.36 -1.22 -2.16
N LEU A 48 8.68 -0.68 -3.34
CA LEU A 48 7.69 -0.45 -4.40
C LEU A 48 7.01 -1.74 -4.87
N GLU A 49 7.78 -2.80 -5.10
CA GLU A 49 7.26 -4.11 -5.47
C GLU A 49 6.33 -4.68 -4.39
N LEU A 50 6.77 -4.63 -3.12
CA LEU A 50 5.98 -5.12 -1.99
C LEU A 50 4.66 -4.36 -1.88
N THR A 51 4.70 -3.04 -1.93
CA THR A 51 3.50 -2.20 -1.89
C THR A 51 2.58 -2.50 -3.07
N PHE A 52 3.11 -2.56 -4.29
CA PHE A 52 2.32 -2.81 -5.50
C PHE A 52 1.61 -4.15 -5.47
N VAL A 53 2.31 -5.24 -5.14
CA VAL A 53 1.71 -6.58 -5.08
C VAL A 53 0.71 -6.69 -3.93
N SER A 54 0.97 -6.03 -2.80
CA SER A 54 0.02 -5.99 -1.67
C SER A 54 -1.29 -5.28 -2.05
N ILE A 55 -1.21 -4.15 -2.76
CA ILE A 55 -2.39 -3.44 -3.29
C ILE A 55 -3.13 -4.34 -4.27
N LEU A 56 -2.43 -5.02 -5.17
CA LEU A 56 -3.05 -5.91 -6.15
C LEU A 56 -3.84 -7.02 -5.45
N ILE A 57 -3.26 -7.67 -4.44
CA ILE A 57 -3.96 -8.67 -3.61
C ILE A 57 -5.20 -8.05 -2.96
N ALA A 58 -5.06 -6.86 -2.36
CA ALA A 58 -6.14 -6.16 -1.70
C ALA A 58 -7.31 -5.83 -2.64
N LEU A 59 -7.03 -5.41 -3.87
CA LEU A 59 -8.05 -5.12 -4.88
C LEU A 59 -8.71 -6.39 -5.40
N LEU A 60 -7.90 -7.41 -5.73
CA LEU A 60 -8.38 -8.67 -6.28
C LEU A 60 -9.25 -9.46 -5.30
N LEU A 61 -8.96 -9.38 -4.00
CA LEU A 61 -9.75 -10.07 -2.98
C LEU A 61 -10.81 -9.16 -2.36
N GLY A 62 -10.46 -7.90 -2.08
CA GLY A 62 -11.29 -6.96 -1.36
C GLY A 62 -12.51 -6.50 -2.15
N ILE A 63 -12.34 -6.12 -3.42
CA ILE A 63 -13.48 -5.65 -4.24
C ILE A 63 -14.52 -6.77 -4.42
N PRO A 64 -14.16 -7.99 -4.87
CA PRO A 64 -15.14 -9.06 -5.02
C PRO A 64 -15.83 -9.42 -3.70
N THR A 65 -15.07 -9.51 -2.60
CA THR A 65 -15.63 -9.81 -1.27
C THR A 65 -16.62 -8.72 -0.83
N GLY A 66 -16.28 -7.45 -1.02
CA GLY A 66 -17.16 -6.33 -0.72
C GLY A 66 -18.43 -6.30 -1.56
N VAL A 67 -18.33 -6.59 -2.86
CA VAL A 67 -19.49 -6.69 -3.76
C VAL A 67 -20.39 -7.86 -3.35
N ILE A 68 -19.82 -9.05 -3.12
CA ILE A 68 -20.59 -10.24 -2.75
C ILE A 68 -21.33 -10.04 -1.42
N THR A 69 -20.67 -9.47 -0.42
CA THR A 69 -21.28 -9.21 0.91
C THR A 69 -22.33 -8.11 0.86
N ALA A 70 -22.21 -7.12 -0.03
CA ALA A 70 -23.24 -6.11 -0.25
C ALA A 70 -24.48 -6.67 -0.96
N VAL A 71 -24.28 -7.49 -2.01
CA VAL A 71 -25.39 -8.11 -2.75
C VAL A 71 -26.13 -9.12 -1.89
N LYS A 72 -25.40 -9.91 -1.10
CA LYS A 72 -25.97 -10.90 -0.17
C LYS A 72 -26.13 -10.33 1.25
N ARG A 73 -26.53 -9.07 1.38
CA ARG A 73 -26.71 -8.39 2.66
C ARG A 73 -27.59 -9.20 3.60
N ASN A 74 -27.24 -9.23 4.89
CA ASN A 74 -27.95 -9.95 5.96
C ASN A 74 -28.03 -11.48 5.77
N THR A 75 -27.19 -12.06 4.90
CA THR A 75 -27.02 -13.52 4.80
C THR A 75 -25.78 -13.98 5.55
N TRP A 76 -25.63 -15.28 5.77
CA TRP A 76 -24.43 -15.85 6.40
C TRP A 76 -23.12 -15.44 5.71
N VAL A 77 -23.14 -15.20 4.39
CA VAL A 77 -21.98 -14.72 3.62
C VAL A 77 -21.57 -13.31 4.06
N ASP A 78 -22.55 -12.42 4.28
CA ASP A 78 -22.32 -11.06 4.81
C ASP A 78 -21.80 -11.13 6.25
N TYR A 79 -22.41 -11.96 7.11
CA TYR A 79 -21.92 -12.15 8.48
C TYR A 79 -20.49 -12.66 8.53
N LEU A 80 -20.16 -13.70 7.75
CA LEU A 80 -18.82 -14.26 7.68
C LEU A 80 -17.82 -13.23 7.14
N GLY A 81 -18.16 -12.53 6.05
CA GLY A 81 -17.31 -11.49 5.48
C GLY A 81 -17.02 -10.35 6.47
N ARG A 82 -18.03 -9.93 7.26
CA ARG A 82 -17.84 -8.93 8.32
C ARG A 82 -16.96 -9.43 9.45
N ILE A 83 -17.14 -10.67 9.90
CA ILE A 83 -16.31 -11.27 10.97
C ILE A 83 -14.85 -11.37 10.49
N LEU A 84 -14.62 -11.90 9.29
CA LEU A 84 -13.27 -12.02 8.73
C LEU A 84 -12.61 -10.65 8.53
N SER A 85 -13.36 -9.67 8.03
CA SER A 85 -12.85 -8.30 7.87
C SER A 85 -12.50 -7.69 9.23
N LEU A 86 -13.36 -7.86 10.25
CA LEU A 86 -13.08 -7.36 11.60
C LEU A 86 -11.85 -8.05 12.21
N ALA A 87 -11.72 -9.36 12.05
CA ALA A 87 -10.57 -10.11 12.54
C ALA A 87 -9.27 -9.63 11.87
N GLY A 88 -9.27 -9.46 10.55
CA GLY A 88 -8.12 -8.95 9.79
C GLY A 88 -7.72 -7.52 10.18
N LEU A 89 -8.70 -6.67 10.52
CA LEU A 89 -8.46 -5.30 11.00
C LEU A 89 -7.98 -5.24 12.45
N SER A 90 -8.25 -6.27 13.25
CA SER A 90 -7.94 -6.27 14.70
C SER A 90 -6.53 -6.79 15.00
N ALA A 91 -5.97 -7.60 14.11
CA ALA A 91 -4.63 -8.15 14.27
C ALA A 91 -3.59 -7.22 13.62
N PRO A 92 -2.47 -6.91 14.29
CA PRO A 92 -1.36 -6.18 13.67
C PRO A 92 -0.80 -6.95 12.46
N ALA A 93 -0.45 -6.24 11.38
CA ALA A 93 0.08 -6.85 10.15
C ALA A 93 1.31 -7.74 10.43
N PHE A 94 2.27 -7.25 11.22
CA PHE A 94 3.47 -8.00 11.56
C PHE A 94 3.17 -9.35 12.26
N TYR A 95 2.12 -9.39 13.08
CA TYR A 95 1.73 -10.62 13.78
C TYR A 95 1.17 -11.65 12.81
N ILE A 96 0.34 -11.22 11.86
CA ILE A 96 -0.11 -12.07 10.75
C ILE A 96 1.11 -12.58 9.97
N GLY A 97 2.09 -11.73 9.69
CA GLY A 97 3.34 -12.11 9.02
C GLY A 97 4.11 -13.20 9.75
N ILE A 98 4.27 -13.08 11.06
CA ILE A 98 4.93 -14.11 11.90
C ILE A 98 4.17 -15.44 11.84
N LEU A 99 2.84 -15.42 11.91
CA LEU A 99 2.04 -16.65 11.78
C LEU A 99 2.17 -17.29 10.39
N LEU A 100 2.21 -16.46 9.34
CA LEU A 100 2.43 -16.94 7.97
C LEU A 100 3.81 -17.57 7.82
N ILE A 101 4.87 -16.97 8.38
CA ILE A 101 6.21 -17.57 8.43
C ILE A 101 6.16 -18.92 9.15
N TYR A 102 5.56 -18.97 10.34
CA TYR A 102 5.49 -20.21 11.12
C TYR A 102 4.80 -21.35 10.36
N VAL A 103 3.65 -21.07 9.73
CA VAL A 103 2.89 -22.10 9.02
C VAL A 103 3.55 -22.45 7.68
N PHE A 104 3.79 -21.47 6.83
CA PHE A 104 4.15 -21.71 5.43
C PHE A 104 5.65 -21.88 5.20
N SER A 105 6.48 -21.28 6.05
CA SER A 105 7.93 -21.45 5.98
C SER A 105 8.42 -22.55 6.91
N VAL A 106 8.17 -22.42 8.22
CA VAL A 106 8.76 -23.33 9.22
C VAL A 106 8.10 -24.71 9.19
N ARG A 107 6.76 -24.78 9.17
CA ARG A 107 6.05 -26.07 9.24
C ARG A 107 5.92 -26.77 7.90
N LEU A 108 5.65 -26.01 6.83
CA LEU A 108 5.39 -26.57 5.49
C LEU A 108 6.60 -26.49 4.54
N GLY A 109 7.58 -25.63 4.80
CA GLY A 109 8.76 -25.49 3.93
C GLY A 109 8.47 -24.99 2.51
N LEU A 110 7.35 -24.29 2.30
CA LEU A 110 6.88 -23.89 0.96
C LEU A 110 7.59 -22.63 0.45
N PHE A 111 7.79 -21.67 1.35
CA PHE A 111 8.35 -20.34 1.05
C PHE A 111 9.50 -20.01 2.01
N PRO A 112 10.47 -19.19 1.58
CA PRO A 112 11.51 -18.68 2.46
C PRO A 112 10.91 -17.81 3.57
N ALA A 113 11.53 -17.85 4.75
CA ALA A 113 11.09 -17.08 5.92
C ALA A 113 11.55 -15.61 5.86
N ILE A 114 12.72 -15.38 5.29
CA ILE A 114 13.41 -14.08 5.32
C ILE A 114 14.13 -13.79 4.00
N GLY A 115 14.40 -12.50 3.76
CA GLY A 115 15.19 -11.99 2.65
C GLY A 115 14.35 -11.44 1.49
N ALA A 116 15.05 -11.05 0.42
CA ALA A 116 14.48 -10.81 -0.90
C ALA A 116 15.22 -11.67 -1.91
N GLY A 117 14.48 -12.21 -2.88
CA GLY A 117 15.07 -12.87 -4.03
C GLY A 117 15.67 -11.88 -5.01
N ASP A 118 16.52 -12.38 -5.90
CA ASP A 118 17.16 -11.56 -6.92
C ASP A 118 16.16 -11.18 -8.01
N PHE A 119 16.11 -9.90 -8.41
CA PHE A 119 15.33 -9.46 -9.56
C PHE A 119 15.74 -10.15 -10.87
N SER A 120 16.96 -10.70 -10.95
CA SER A 120 17.43 -11.50 -12.09
C SER A 120 16.77 -12.88 -12.18
N ASP A 121 16.26 -13.41 -11.06
CA ASP A 121 15.49 -14.65 -10.98
C ASP A 121 14.04 -14.36 -10.51
N PRO A 122 13.10 -14.20 -11.46
CA PRO A 122 11.70 -13.89 -11.14
C PRO A 122 11.03 -14.93 -10.24
N VAL A 123 11.46 -16.20 -10.28
CA VAL A 123 10.85 -17.27 -9.48
C VAL A 123 11.27 -17.14 -8.04
N ASP A 124 12.56 -16.95 -7.78
CA ASP A 124 13.08 -16.76 -6.43
C ASP A 124 12.51 -15.49 -5.79
N ASN A 125 12.54 -14.38 -6.54
CA ASN A 125 11.95 -13.12 -6.09
C ASN A 125 10.46 -13.28 -5.73
N LEU A 126 9.66 -13.92 -6.59
CA LEU A 126 8.25 -14.16 -6.29
C LEU A 126 8.06 -15.02 -5.03
N ARG A 127 8.84 -16.08 -4.85
CA ARG A 127 8.76 -16.94 -3.65
C ARG A 127 9.08 -16.17 -2.37
N SER A 128 10.07 -15.28 -2.40
CA SER A 128 10.40 -14.39 -1.27
C SER A 128 9.35 -13.31 -1.03
N LEU A 129 8.61 -12.92 -2.06
CA LEU A 129 7.62 -11.85 -2.01
C LEU A 129 6.25 -12.30 -1.52
N VAL A 130 5.87 -13.57 -1.74
CA VAL A 130 4.51 -14.09 -1.47
C VAL A 130 4.07 -13.83 -0.03
N LEU A 131 4.86 -14.25 0.97
CA LEU A 131 4.45 -14.11 2.37
C LEU A 131 4.38 -12.65 2.85
N PRO A 132 5.40 -11.80 2.58
CA PRO A 132 5.30 -10.36 2.87
C PRO A 132 4.09 -9.69 2.21
N ALA A 133 3.86 -9.98 0.92
CA ALA A 133 2.79 -9.33 0.16
C ALA A 133 1.41 -9.80 0.61
N ILE A 134 1.24 -11.08 0.97
CA ILE A 134 -0.01 -11.58 1.58
C ILE A 134 -0.23 -10.93 2.95
N THR A 135 0.83 -10.76 3.75
CA THR A 135 0.72 -10.15 5.09
C THR A 135 0.08 -8.76 5.02
N LEU A 136 0.62 -7.89 4.16
CA LEU A 136 0.10 -6.54 3.96
C LEU A 136 -1.22 -6.56 3.18
N GLY A 137 -1.28 -7.35 2.11
CA GLY A 137 -2.45 -7.44 1.23
C GLY A 137 -3.70 -7.95 1.93
N LEU A 138 -3.59 -8.83 2.93
CA LEU A 138 -4.74 -9.32 3.72
C LEU A 138 -5.34 -8.24 4.62
N VAL A 139 -4.49 -7.44 5.26
CA VAL A 139 -4.95 -6.31 6.09
C VAL A 139 -5.70 -5.30 5.21
N GLU A 140 -5.13 -4.97 4.07
CA GLU A 140 -5.76 -4.07 3.10
C GLU A 140 -7.01 -4.64 2.45
N THR A 141 -7.05 -5.96 2.19
CA THR A 141 -8.24 -6.65 1.71
C THR A 141 -9.43 -6.38 2.63
N ALA A 142 -9.22 -6.37 3.96
CA ALA A 142 -10.28 -6.11 4.93
C ALA A 142 -10.80 -4.65 4.85
N TYR A 143 -9.91 -3.66 4.69
CA TYR A 143 -10.29 -2.27 4.47
C TYR A 143 -11.05 -2.09 3.15
N VAL A 144 -10.50 -2.59 2.04
CA VAL A 144 -11.10 -2.49 0.70
C VAL A 144 -12.45 -3.21 0.65
N ALA A 145 -12.57 -4.41 1.23
CA ALA A 145 -13.84 -5.14 1.27
C ALA A 145 -14.91 -4.38 2.05
N ARG A 146 -14.58 -3.85 3.22
CA ARG A 146 -15.51 -3.10 4.08
C ARG A 146 -16.01 -1.83 3.38
N MET A 147 -15.10 -1.08 2.76
CA MET A 147 -15.45 0.14 2.04
C MET A 147 -16.24 -0.15 0.77
N THR A 148 -15.80 -1.12 -0.04
CA THR A 148 -16.53 -1.57 -1.23
C THR A 148 -17.94 -1.98 -0.87
N ARG A 149 -18.13 -2.73 0.21
CA ARG A 149 -19.45 -3.12 0.70
C ARG A 149 -20.29 -1.88 1.06
N SER A 150 -19.73 -0.93 1.79
CA SER A 150 -20.43 0.30 2.20
C SER A 150 -20.91 1.11 0.99
N VAL A 151 -20.01 1.35 0.03
CA VAL A 151 -20.31 2.08 -1.21
C VAL A 151 -21.36 1.33 -2.03
N MET A 152 -21.20 0.01 -2.21
CA MET A 152 -22.16 -0.81 -2.97
C MET A 152 -23.56 -0.78 -2.37
N LEU A 153 -23.70 -0.80 -1.04
CA LEU A 153 -25.02 -0.71 -0.41
C LEU A 153 -25.73 0.62 -0.68
N ASN A 154 -24.98 1.72 -0.68
CA ASN A 154 -25.52 3.03 -1.03
C ASN A 154 -25.95 3.05 -2.51
N VAL A 155 -25.05 2.64 -3.41
CA VAL A 155 -25.30 2.63 -4.85
C VAL A 155 -26.46 1.72 -5.24
N LEU A 156 -26.59 0.53 -4.65
CA LEU A 156 -27.69 -0.39 -4.94
C LEU A 156 -29.07 0.16 -4.53
N SER A 157 -29.08 1.18 -3.67
CA SER A 157 -30.30 1.87 -3.22
C SER A 157 -30.72 3.02 -4.13
N ASP A 158 -29.86 3.45 -5.07
CA ASP A 158 -30.11 4.58 -5.97
C ASP A 158 -31.21 4.32 -7.02
N ASP A 159 -31.94 5.38 -7.40
CA ASP A 159 -33.07 5.31 -8.32
C ASP A 159 -32.70 4.87 -9.74
N TYR A 160 -31.49 5.20 -10.22
CA TYR A 160 -31.06 4.74 -11.54
C TYR A 160 -30.82 3.23 -11.58
N VAL A 161 -30.42 2.61 -10.46
CA VAL A 161 -30.26 1.16 -10.33
C VAL A 161 -31.64 0.50 -10.28
N ARG A 162 -32.60 1.08 -9.56
CA ARG A 162 -34.01 0.63 -9.56
C ARG A 162 -34.63 0.73 -10.95
N THR A 163 -34.37 1.82 -11.67
CA THR A 163 -34.81 2.02 -13.05
C THR A 163 -34.20 0.99 -14.00
N ALA A 164 -32.91 0.67 -13.85
CA ALA A 164 -32.24 -0.37 -14.61
C ALA A 164 -32.89 -1.75 -14.40
N ARG A 165 -33.27 -2.09 -13.16
CA ARG A 165 -34.02 -3.32 -12.84
C ARG A 165 -35.44 -3.29 -13.43
N ALA A 166 -36.15 -2.16 -13.32
CA ALA A 166 -37.50 -2.01 -13.88
C ALA A 166 -37.55 -2.16 -15.41
N LYS A 167 -36.44 -1.84 -16.10
CA LYS A 167 -36.28 -2.09 -17.55
C LYS A 167 -36.03 -3.56 -17.91
N GLY A 168 -36.02 -4.49 -16.95
CA GLY A 168 -35.83 -5.92 -17.18
C GLY A 168 -34.38 -6.34 -17.43
N LEU A 169 -33.40 -5.49 -17.11
CA LEU A 169 -31.99 -5.87 -17.22
C LEU A 169 -31.65 -6.99 -16.23
N THR A 170 -30.82 -7.93 -16.65
CA THR A 170 -30.37 -9.03 -15.78
C THR A 170 -29.57 -8.48 -14.58
N GLU A 171 -29.69 -9.11 -13.42
CA GLU A 171 -29.02 -8.64 -12.19
C GLU A 171 -27.49 -8.55 -12.39
N ARG A 172 -26.88 -9.44 -13.19
CA ARG A 172 -25.45 -9.35 -13.52
C ARG A 172 -25.09 -8.05 -14.25
N VAL A 173 -25.93 -7.61 -15.19
CA VAL A 173 -25.73 -6.34 -15.91
C VAL A 173 -25.94 -5.15 -14.96
N VAL A 174 -26.98 -5.20 -14.13
CA VAL A 174 -27.25 -4.16 -13.11
C VAL A 174 -26.06 -4.02 -12.16
N LEU A 175 -25.56 -5.14 -11.62
CA LEU A 175 -24.45 -5.15 -10.67
C LEU A 175 -23.13 -4.68 -11.28
N ILE A 176 -22.73 -5.23 -12.43
CA ILE A 176 -21.41 -4.92 -12.99
C ILE A 176 -21.41 -3.56 -13.71
N LYS A 177 -22.38 -3.32 -14.60
CA LYS A 177 -22.36 -2.17 -15.51
C LYS A 177 -22.91 -0.89 -14.89
N HIS A 178 -23.88 -1.00 -13.97
CA HIS A 178 -24.53 0.17 -13.35
C HIS A 178 -24.03 0.41 -11.94
N ALA A 179 -24.09 -0.59 -11.06
CA ALA A 179 -23.74 -0.40 -9.65
C ALA A 179 -22.22 -0.35 -9.42
N LEU A 180 -21.48 -1.40 -9.78
CA LEU A 180 -20.04 -1.48 -9.54
C LEU A 180 -19.29 -0.36 -10.27
N ARG A 181 -19.66 -0.05 -11.52
CA ARG A 181 -19.06 1.06 -12.25
C ARG A 181 -19.21 2.41 -11.54
N ALA A 182 -20.37 2.69 -10.95
CA ALA A 182 -20.57 3.90 -10.17
C ALA A 182 -19.83 3.84 -8.82
N ALA A 183 -19.80 2.67 -8.18
CA ALA A 183 -19.08 2.46 -6.93
C ALA A 183 -17.55 2.57 -7.07
N LEU A 184 -16.98 2.28 -8.25
CA LEU A 184 -15.55 2.37 -8.49
C LEU A 184 -15.00 3.79 -8.30
N VAL A 185 -15.80 4.83 -8.55
CA VAL A 185 -15.39 6.23 -8.39
C VAL A 185 -14.90 6.50 -6.95
N PRO A 186 -15.71 6.34 -5.89
CA PRO A 186 -15.24 6.52 -4.52
C PRO A 186 -14.29 5.41 -4.04
N ILE A 187 -14.38 4.18 -4.58
CA ILE A 187 -13.46 3.09 -4.19
C ILE A 187 -12.02 3.43 -4.57
N VAL A 188 -11.77 3.95 -5.77
CA VAL A 188 -10.43 4.33 -6.23
C VAL A 188 -9.81 5.39 -5.32
N SER A 189 -10.57 6.44 -4.97
CA SER A 189 -10.09 7.50 -4.07
C SER A 189 -9.69 6.94 -2.69
N LEU A 190 -10.48 6.02 -2.15
CA LEU A 190 -10.20 5.38 -0.86
C LEU A 190 -8.99 4.45 -0.92
N VAL A 191 -8.81 3.70 -2.01
CA VAL A 191 -7.62 2.88 -2.23
C VAL A 191 -6.36 3.74 -2.26
N GLY A 192 -6.42 4.91 -2.90
CA GLY A 192 -5.32 5.88 -2.88
C GLY A 192 -4.94 6.31 -1.47
N LEU A 193 -5.93 6.63 -0.64
CA LEU A 193 -5.71 6.98 0.76
C LEU A 193 -5.04 5.85 1.55
N PHE A 194 -5.51 4.60 1.40
CA PHE A 194 -4.94 3.46 2.11
C PHE A 194 -3.55 3.07 1.59
N THR A 195 -3.26 3.33 0.32
CA THR A 195 -1.93 3.11 -0.25
C THR A 195 -0.84 3.90 0.48
N VAL A 196 -1.15 5.11 0.98
CA VAL A 196 -0.21 5.88 1.80
C VAL A 196 0.01 5.21 3.17
N GLY A 197 -1.05 4.68 3.78
CA GLY A 197 -0.97 3.93 5.05
C GLY A 197 -0.19 2.61 4.92
N LEU A 198 -0.28 1.97 3.75
CA LEU A 198 0.48 0.75 3.42
C LEU A 198 1.99 0.95 3.51
N ILE A 199 2.49 2.10 3.07
CA ILE A 199 3.93 2.40 3.10
C ILE A 199 4.43 2.48 4.55
N GLY A 200 3.65 3.07 5.46
CA GLY A 200 3.98 3.04 6.89
C GLY A 200 3.91 1.63 7.49
N SER A 201 2.94 0.84 7.05
CA SER A 201 2.76 -0.54 7.51
C SER A 201 3.79 -1.51 6.94
N SER A 202 4.41 -1.17 5.80
CA SER A 202 5.44 -1.99 5.16
C SER A 202 6.72 -2.03 5.99
N VAL A 203 7.01 -0.98 6.76
CA VAL A 203 8.22 -0.89 7.62
C VAL A 203 8.36 -2.11 8.52
N LEU A 204 7.33 -2.42 9.33
CA LEU A 204 7.39 -3.57 10.22
C LEU A 204 7.38 -4.90 9.46
N THR A 205 6.73 -4.96 8.30
CA THR A 205 6.72 -6.18 7.47
C THR A 205 8.11 -6.43 6.89
N GLU A 206 8.78 -5.39 6.39
CA GLU A 206 10.16 -5.47 5.91
C GLU A 206 11.10 -5.95 7.02
N GLU A 207 10.93 -5.47 8.25
CA GLU A 207 11.70 -5.94 9.42
C GLU A 207 11.45 -7.42 9.74
N VAL A 208 10.18 -7.84 9.85
CA VAL A 208 9.81 -9.24 10.19
C VAL A 208 10.34 -10.24 9.17
N PHE A 209 10.30 -9.88 7.89
CA PHE A 209 10.79 -10.72 6.81
C PHE A 209 12.27 -10.44 6.45
N ALA A 210 12.99 -9.60 7.21
CA ALA A 210 14.35 -9.14 6.92
C ALA A 210 14.54 -8.74 5.44
N ARG A 211 13.55 -8.06 4.88
CA ARG A 211 13.51 -7.65 3.47
C ARG A 211 14.22 -6.30 3.33
N PRO A 212 15.12 -6.14 2.34
CA PRO A 212 15.85 -4.89 2.12
C PRO A 212 14.92 -3.82 1.53
N GLY A 213 14.24 -3.06 2.37
CA GLY A 213 13.30 -2.00 1.98
C GLY A 213 13.62 -0.65 2.62
N LEU A 214 12.93 0.39 2.17
CA LEU A 214 13.09 1.76 2.71
C LEU A 214 12.77 1.82 4.20
N GLY A 215 11.78 1.04 4.65
CA GLY A 215 11.34 1.01 6.02
C GLY A 215 12.39 0.38 6.92
N SER A 216 12.94 -0.77 6.50
CA SER A 216 14.01 -1.39 7.27
C SER A 216 15.30 -0.57 7.31
N ARG A 217 15.61 0.13 6.22
CA ARG A 217 16.72 1.12 6.22
C ARG A 217 16.44 2.32 7.13
N MET A 218 15.20 2.77 7.24
CA MET A 218 14.81 3.86 8.15
C MET A 218 14.98 3.45 9.61
N VAL A 219 14.56 2.22 9.97
CA VAL A 219 14.75 1.67 11.31
C VAL A 219 16.24 1.60 11.63
N GLY A 220 17.06 1.01 10.75
CA GLY A 220 18.51 0.94 10.94
C GLY A 220 19.18 2.32 11.06
N ALA A 221 18.77 3.31 10.27
CA ALA A 221 19.26 4.68 10.37
C ALA A 221 18.90 5.33 11.72
N THR A 222 17.71 5.02 12.25
CA THR A 222 17.25 5.51 13.56
C THR A 222 18.11 4.93 14.68
N GLU A 223 18.36 3.63 14.66
CA GLU A 223 19.17 2.93 15.67
C GLU A 223 20.62 3.44 15.69
N GLN A 224 21.20 3.68 14.51
CA GLN A 224 22.57 4.17 14.37
C GLN A 224 22.69 5.69 14.51
N ARG A 225 21.58 6.40 14.75
CA ARG A 225 21.51 7.87 14.80
C ARG A 225 22.05 8.55 13.55
N ASP A 226 21.83 7.92 12.39
CA ASP A 226 22.16 8.49 11.09
C ASP A 226 21.04 9.42 10.61
N TYR A 227 21.04 10.62 11.19
CA TYR A 227 20.00 11.63 10.90
C TYR A 227 20.00 12.06 9.43
N THR A 228 21.15 12.04 8.74
CA THR A 228 21.25 12.44 7.33
C THR A 228 20.61 11.40 6.43
N LEU A 229 20.85 10.10 6.66
CA LEU A 229 20.18 9.03 5.93
C LEU A 229 18.67 9.00 6.23
N LEU A 230 18.28 9.17 7.50
CA LEU A 230 16.88 9.22 7.90
C LEU A 230 16.12 10.34 7.18
N GLN A 231 16.70 11.55 7.13
CA GLN A 231 16.11 12.69 6.43
C GLN A 231 15.97 12.42 4.93
N ALA A 232 16.99 11.81 4.29
CA ALA A 232 16.92 11.43 2.89
C ALA A 232 15.79 10.44 2.59
N ILE A 233 15.63 9.40 3.43
CA ILE A 233 14.53 8.42 3.29
C ILE A 233 13.17 9.09 3.47
N MET A 234 13.02 10.02 4.44
CA MET A 234 11.77 10.76 4.64
C MET A 234 11.37 11.60 3.43
N VAL A 235 12.34 12.26 2.78
CA VAL A 235 12.08 13.02 1.55
C VAL A 235 11.62 12.09 0.42
N VAL A 236 12.26 10.92 0.27
CA VAL A 236 11.85 9.92 -0.72
C VAL A 236 10.43 9.42 -0.46
N TYR A 237 10.07 9.15 0.79
CA TYR A 237 8.68 8.82 1.14
C TYR A 237 7.70 9.94 0.80
N ALA A 238 8.04 11.20 1.10
CA ALA A 238 7.19 12.34 0.75
C ALA A 238 6.96 12.43 -0.77
N LEU A 239 8.03 12.24 -1.57
CA LEU A 239 7.94 12.23 -3.04
C LEU A 239 7.07 11.06 -3.55
N ILE A 240 7.23 9.87 -2.98
CA ILE A 240 6.40 8.69 -3.33
C ILE A 240 4.92 8.97 -3.03
N ILE A 241 4.61 9.56 -1.87
CA ILE A 241 3.24 9.89 -1.48
C ILE A 241 2.62 10.89 -2.46
N VAL A 242 3.36 11.96 -2.81
CA VAL A 242 2.90 12.94 -3.80
C VAL A 242 2.65 12.27 -5.16
N PHE A 243 3.57 11.41 -5.60
CA PHE A 243 3.45 10.69 -6.86
C PHE A 243 2.24 9.76 -6.89
N ILE A 244 1.98 9.03 -5.80
CA ILE A 244 0.81 8.16 -5.66
C ILE A 244 -0.48 8.98 -5.68
N ASN A 245 -0.53 10.11 -4.99
CA ASN A 245 -1.70 10.99 -5.02
C ASN A 245 -1.99 11.50 -6.44
N ILE A 246 -0.96 11.92 -7.18
CA ILE A 246 -1.11 12.33 -8.59
C ILE A 246 -1.66 11.18 -9.44
N ILE A 247 -1.16 9.95 -9.25
CA ILE A 247 -1.68 8.77 -9.95
C ILE A 247 -3.15 8.53 -9.60
N VAL A 248 -3.51 8.60 -8.33
CA VAL A 248 -4.88 8.38 -7.85
C VAL A 248 -5.83 9.43 -8.43
N ASP A 249 -5.43 10.70 -8.44
CA ASP A 249 -6.19 11.79 -9.04
C ASP A 249 -6.37 11.58 -10.55
N LEU A 250 -5.32 11.15 -11.24
CA LEU A 250 -5.41 10.82 -12.67
C LEU A 250 -6.37 9.64 -12.91
N ILE A 251 -6.27 8.55 -12.15
CA ILE A 251 -7.19 7.41 -12.27
C ILE A 251 -8.63 7.86 -11.96
N TYR A 252 -8.82 8.71 -10.95
CA TYR A 252 -10.13 9.27 -10.61
C TYR A 252 -10.73 10.03 -11.81
N THR A 253 -9.97 10.89 -12.49
CA THR A 253 -10.46 11.60 -13.69
C THR A 253 -10.81 10.67 -14.85
N LEU A 254 -10.15 9.51 -14.97
CA LEU A 254 -10.46 8.50 -15.99
C LEU A 254 -11.70 7.68 -15.65
N VAL A 255 -11.91 7.39 -14.36
CA VAL A 255 -13.03 6.57 -13.87
C VAL A 255 -14.32 7.36 -13.76
N ASP A 256 -14.26 8.67 -13.44
CA ASP A 256 -15.43 9.55 -13.42
C ASP A 256 -15.60 10.38 -14.73
N PRO A 257 -16.49 9.96 -15.66
CA PRO A 257 -16.77 10.72 -16.87
C PRO A 257 -17.53 12.04 -16.63
N ARG A 258 -17.99 12.33 -15.41
CA ARG A 258 -18.69 13.59 -15.07
C ARG A 258 -17.73 14.76 -14.89
N VAL A 259 -16.49 14.52 -14.48
CA VAL A 259 -15.45 15.55 -14.33
C VAL A 259 -15.03 16.12 -15.68
N ARG A 260 -15.11 15.32 -16.76
CA ARG A 260 -14.73 15.72 -18.13
C ARG A 260 -15.68 16.72 -18.80
N LYS A 261 -16.79 17.09 -18.17
CA LYS A 261 -17.82 17.99 -18.75
C LYS A 261 -17.96 19.35 -18.03
N SER A 262 -17.11 19.65 -17.05
CA SER A 262 -16.99 20.99 -16.47
C SER A 262 -15.72 21.66 -16.92
#